data_AF-A0AB72Z5Q6-F1
#
_entry.id   AF-A0AB72Z5Q6-F1
#
_cell.length_a   1.000
_cell.length_b   1.000
_cell.length_c   1.000
_cell.angle_alpha   90.00
_cell.angle_beta   90.00
_cell.angle_gamma   90.00
#
_symmetry.space_group_name_H-M   'P 1'
#
loop_
_entity.id
_entity.type
_entity.pdbx_description
1 polymer ?
#
loop_
_entity_poly.entity_id
_entity_poly.type
_entity_poly.pdbx_seq_one_letter_code
_entity_poly.pdbx_strand_id
1 'polypeptide(L)'
;MRMKRIMFNRGLWYREWRNMRWMLLGVAILFFLWIALGLVSDAERWQSQKDYYESSDFIKQQKENPEFKTSDEEMKTSLTVAYLAIPMYTNFVQEEYVEYMPFMFYFQVEMFFTLIKVSVFILGVLAVIFERYTRANRFTASLPYKRTHIIGVKMIMGIATITLSYLVSIGIGLTYFFRHIPTEYIQLEMAKFWTDIVGGLFTYILIFLVAILIGLLIGSPIAAAVVAFGVMLLPNVLNPTLDNLYKYIWPHGGEAGMTNLLRFEDYVNVFSPFSFESASLGAVIFSGVLSVCMVLAILVLYKKQHIERNGYLFAFSWVKWPFLILFSLFIGMATANLAVADTELSFIGYLSWGIGATIASFALALYILNKMRGLFQMSKTN
;
A
#
# COMPACT_ATOMS: atom_id res chain seq x y z
N MET A 1 -4.89 15.28 -37.58
CA MET A 1 -3.48 14.92 -37.26
C MET A 1 -2.70 15.90 -36.35
N ARG A 2 -3.34 16.89 -35.67
CA ARG A 2 -2.65 17.83 -34.73
C ARG A 2 -2.64 17.39 -33.25
N MET A 3 -3.38 16.35 -32.88
CA MET A 3 -3.51 15.92 -31.48
C MET A 3 -2.37 14.97 -31.03
N LYS A 4 -1.75 14.24 -31.96
CA LYS A 4 -0.61 13.34 -31.69
C LYS A 4 0.72 14.05 -31.37
N ARG A 5 0.89 15.33 -31.72
CA ARG A 5 2.16 16.07 -31.54
C ARG A 5 2.35 16.74 -30.17
N ILE A 6 1.32 16.81 -29.33
CA ILE A 6 1.39 17.62 -28.10
C ILE A 6 1.74 16.77 -26.87
N MET A 7 1.38 15.48 -26.83
CA MET A 7 1.70 14.59 -25.70
C MET A 7 3.17 14.15 -25.66
N PHE A 8 3.86 14.14 -26.81
CA PHE A 8 5.29 13.80 -26.95
C PHE A 8 6.15 15.05 -27.23
N ASN A 9 5.88 16.15 -26.53
CA ASN A 9 6.80 17.29 -26.59
C ASN A 9 8.07 16.98 -25.79
N ARG A 10 9.18 16.71 -26.51
CA ARG A 10 10.48 16.37 -25.93
C ARG A 10 10.95 17.36 -24.85
N GLY A 11 10.64 18.65 -25.00
CA GLY A 11 11.03 19.69 -24.05
C GLY A 11 10.32 19.57 -22.71
N LEU A 12 9.01 19.27 -22.71
CA LEU A 12 8.23 19.06 -21.49
C LEU A 12 8.72 17.81 -20.74
N TRP A 13 8.89 16.69 -21.46
CA TRP A 13 9.39 15.44 -20.89
C TRP A 13 10.78 15.59 -20.29
N TYR A 14 11.71 16.22 -21.00
CA TYR A 14 13.08 16.43 -20.51
C TYR A 14 13.12 17.30 -19.25
N ARG A 15 12.29 18.35 -19.19
CA ARG A 15 12.18 19.21 -18.00
C ARG A 15 11.68 18.42 -16.79
N GLU A 16 10.57 17.71 -16.96
CA GLU A 16 9.97 16.93 -15.87
C GLU A 16 10.91 15.82 -15.39
N TRP A 17 11.56 15.13 -16.33
CA TRP A 17 12.61 14.16 -16.02
C TRP A 17 13.74 14.79 -15.20
N ARG A 18 14.29 15.93 -15.62
CA ARG A 18 15.37 16.60 -14.89
C ARG A 18 14.99 16.95 -13.46
N ASN A 19 13.72 17.33 -13.23
CA ASN A 19 13.21 17.65 -11.91
C ASN A 19 13.04 16.40 -11.03
N MET A 20 12.64 15.26 -11.61
CA MET A 20 12.27 14.06 -10.85
C MET A 20 13.34 12.94 -10.86
N ARG A 21 14.37 13.01 -11.70
CA ARG A 21 15.30 11.90 -12.00
C ARG A 21 15.89 11.21 -10.76
N TRP A 22 16.27 11.96 -9.74
CA TRP A 22 16.90 11.39 -8.53
C TRP A 22 15.88 10.66 -7.66
N MET A 23 14.65 11.16 -7.60
CA MET A 23 13.55 10.49 -6.89
C MET A 23 13.14 9.21 -7.63
N LEU A 24 13.05 9.28 -8.97
CA LEU A 24 12.75 8.12 -9.80
C LEU A 24 13.82 7.03 -9.66
N LEU A 25 15.10 7.42 -9.70
CA LEU A 25 16.23 6.51 -9.49
C LEU A 25 16.22 5.91 -8.07
N GLY A 26 15.98 6.73 -7.05
CA GLY A 26 15.90 6.26 -5.66
C GLY A 26 14.81 5.21 -5.47
N VAL A 27 13.61 5.45 -6.00
CA VAL A 27 12.52 4.45 -5.98
C VAL A 27 12.93 3.18 -6.72
N ALA A 28 13.54 3.29 -7.90
CA ALA A 28 13.98 2.12 -8.67
C ALA A 28 15.01 1.27 -7.91
N ILE A 29 16.00 1.91 -7.27
CA ILE A 29 17.00 1.24 -6.44
C ILE A 29 16.32 0.53 -5.25
N LEU A 30 15.36 1.17 -4.58
CA LEU A 30 14.67 0.55 -3.45
C LEU A 30 13.84 -0.67 -3.86
N PHE A 31 13.15 -0.62 -5.01
CA PHE A 31 12.49 -1.82 -5.54
C PHE A 31 13.50 -2.96 -5.77
N PHE A 32 14.63 -2.66 -6.38
CA PHE A 32 15.67 -3.66 -6.65
C PHE A 32 16.25 -4.23 -5.35
N LEU A 33 16.69 -3.38 -4.43
CA LEU A 33 17.31 -3.79 -3.17
C LEU A 33 16.37 -4.65 -2.33
N TRP A 34 15.08 -4.33 -2.25
CA TRP A 34 14.20 -4.98 -1.29
C TRP A 34 13.40 -6.13 -1.87
N ILE A 35 13.01 -6.08 -3.14
CA ILE A 35 12.32 -7.20 -3.77
C ILE A 35 13.33 -8.19 -4.34
N ALA A 36 14.28 -7.73 -5.18
CA ALA A 36 15.19 -8.67 -5.84
C ALA A 36 16.17 -9.29 -4.84
N LEU A 37 16.84 -8.50 -3.99
CA LEU A 37 17.73 -9.09 -2.96
C LEU A 37 16.95 -9.77 -1.83
N GLY A 38 15.73 -9.33 -1.53
CA GLY A 38 14.85 -10.04 -0.60
C GLY A 38 14.58 -11.47 -1.05
N LEU A 39 14.24 -11.65 -2.34
CA LEU A 39 14.06 -12.97 -2.94
C LEU A 39 15.37 -13.79 -3.04
N VAL A 40 16.52 -13.13 -3.18
CA VAL A 40 17.83 -13.79 -3.05
C VAL A 40 18.02 -14.32 -1.61
N SER A 41 17.73 -13.50 -0.60
CA SER A 41 17.80 -13.93 0.81
C SER A 41 16.81 -15.07 1.09
N ASP A 42 15.62 -15.06 0.51
CA ASP A 42 14.66 -16.15 0.66
C ASP A 42 15.18 -17.45 0.03
N ALA A 43 15.93 -17.40 -1.08
CA ALA A 43 16.57 -18.59 -1.66
C ALA A 43 17.64 -19.17 -0.71
N GLU A 44 18.44 -18.31 -0.08
CA GLU A 44 19.43 -18.71 0.93
C GLU A 44 18.76 -19.30 2.17
N ARG A 45 17.62 -18.74 2.61
CA ARG A 45 16.83 -19.28 3.73
C ARG A 45 16.27 -20.65 3.42
N TRP A 46 15.72 -20.82 2.22
CA TRP A 46 15.23 -22.11 1.75
C TRP A 46 16.34 -23.17 1.77
N GLN A 47 17.52 -22.83 1.23
CA GLN A 47 18.67 -23.73 1.22
C GLN A 47 19.13 -24.06 2.64
N SER A 48 19.22 -23.07 3.53
CA SER A 48 19.58 -23.25 4.94
C SER A 48 18.60 -24.20 5.66
N GLN A 49 17.30 -24.07 5.39
CA GLN A 49 16.28 -24.96 5.96
C GLN A 49 16.43 -26.40 5.45
N LYS A 50 16.75 -26.57 4.16
CA LYS A 50 17.04 -27.90 3.59
C LYS A 50 18.31 -28.50 4.21
N ASP A 51 19.39 -27.73 4.29
CA ASP A 51 20.66 -28.16 4.86
C ASP A 51 20.50 -28.55 6.35
N TYR A 52 19.60 -27.86 7.07
CA TYR A 52 19.25 -28.22 8.44
C TYR A 52 18.60 -29.61 8.53
N TYR A 53 17.64 -29.94 7.68
CA TYR A 53 17.01 -31.28 7.67
C TYR A 53 17.98 -32.39 7.25
N GLU A 54 18.98 -32.08 6.43
CA GLU A 54 20.03 -33.02 6.03
C GLU A 54 21.20 -33.10 7.05
N SER A 55 21.20 -32.24 8.08
CA SER A 55 22.31 -32.14 9.04
C SER A 55 22.40 -33.35 9.97
N SER A 56 23.62 -33.68 10.40
CA SER A 56 23.87 -34.74 11.37
C SER A 56 23.18 -34.48 12.72
N ASP A 57 23.07 -33.21 13.10
CA ASP A 57 22.46 -32.80 14.36
C ASP A 57 20.95 -33.04 14.36
N PHE A 58 20.28 -32.69 13.26
CA PHE A 58 18.86 -32.98 13.08
C PHE A 58 18.61 -34.50 13.06
N ILE A 59 19.39 -35.26 12.27
CA ILE A 59 19.26 -36.72 12.21
C ILE A 59 19.47 -37.36 13.60
N LYS A 60 20.40 -36.82 14.40
CA LYS A 60 20.62 -37.27 15.78
C LYS A 60 19.42 -36.94 16.68
N GLN A 61 18.89 -35.71 16.59
CA GLN A 61 17.70 -35.28 17.34
C GLN A 61 16.48 -36.15 17.04
N GLN A 62 16.25 -36.49 15.78
CA GLN A 62 15.17 -37.37 15.31
C GLN A 62 15.28 -38.81 15.87
N LYS A 63 16.50 -39.29 16.14
CA LYS A 63 16.76 -40.63 16.69
C LYS A 63 16.67 -40.68 18.22
N GLU A 64 17.09 -39.61 18.90
CA GLU A 64 17.23 -39.60 20.36
C GLU A 64 15.94 -39.19 21.09
N ASN A 65 15.08 -38.37 20.48
CA ASN A 65 13.87 -37.87 21.13
C ASN A 65 12.59 -38.16 20.31
N PRO A 66 11.77 -39.15 20.73
CA PRO A 66 10.51 -39.50 20.05
C PRO A 66 9.50 -38.34 19.97
N GLU A 67 9.56 -37.38 20.90
CA GLU A 67 8.66 -36.21 20.95
C GLU A 67 8.97 -35.17 19.86
N PHE A 68 10.19 -35.14 19.31
CA PHE A 68 10.59 -34.21 18.25
C PHE A 68 10.60 -34.85 16.87
N LYS A 69 9.95 -36.01 16.72
CA LYS A 69 9.98 -36.77 15.46
C LYS A 69 9.14 -36.05 14.40
N THR A 70 9.82 -35.51 13.39
CA THR A 70 9.21 -34.83 12.23
C THR A 70 8.99 -35.86 11.13
N SER A 71 7.82 -35.87 10.51
CA SER A 71 7.54 -36.80 9.41
C SER A 71 8.23 -36.38 8.11
N ASP A 72 8.48 -37.32 7.20
CA ASP A 72 9.04 -37.00 5.87
C ASP A 72 8.10 -36.09 5.07
N GLU A 73 6.78 -36.24 5.27
CA GLU A 73 5.77 -35.39 4.66
C GLU A 73 5.83 -33.96 5.21
N GLU A 74 5.97 -33.79 6.53
CA GLU A 74 6.11 -32.49 7.17
C GLU A 74 7.38 -31.75 6.69
N MET A 75 8.51 -32.45 6.60
CA MET A 75 9.76 -31.87 6.06
C MET A 75 9.63 -31.47 4.59
N LYS A 76 8.98 -32.31 3.78
CA LYS A 76 8.78 -32.01 2.35
C LYS A 76 7.84 -30.81 2.17
N THR A 77 6.76 -30.75 2.95
CA THR A 77 5.80 -29.66 2.88
C THR A 77 6.44 -28.35 3.34
N SER A 78 7.22 -28.34 4.42
CA SER A 78 7.89 -27.11 4.91
C SER A 78 8.91 -26.52 3.92
N LEU A 79 9.46 -27.36 3.02
CA LEU A 79 10.30 -26.93 1.90
C LEU A 79 9.50 -26.63 0.63
N THR A 80 8.21 -26.98 0.56
CA THR A 80 7.40 -26.75 -0.63
C THR A 80 7.06 -25.27 -0.78
N VAL A 81 7.31 -24.71 -1.96
CA VAL A 81 6.99 -23.34 -2.34
C VAL A 81 5.62 -23.35 -3.04
N ALA A 82 4.57 -23.01 -2.28
CA ALA A 82 3.20 -22.96 -2.79
C ALA A 82 2.70 -21.54 -3.04
N TYR A 83 3.11 -20.56 -2.24
CA TYR A 83 2.58 -19.19 -2.26
C TYR A 83 3.70 -18.16 -2.27
N LEU A 84 3.46 -17.02 -2.93
CA LEU A 84 4.34 -15.85 -2.79
C LEU A 84 4.05 -15.13 -1.47
N ALA A 85 2.78 -14.89 -1.18
CA ALA A 85 2.28 -14.45 0.12
C ALA A 85 1.34 -15.51 0.68
N ILE A 86 1.73 -16.15 1.77
CA ILE A 86 0.91 -17.17 2.43
C ILE A 86 -0.34 -16.49 3.00
N PRO A 87 -1.56 -16.98 2.69
CA PRO A 87 -2.77 -16.50 3.34
C PRO A 87 -2.69 -16.70 4.86
N MET A 88 -3.10 -15.69 5.62
CA MET A 88 -3.12 -15.77 7.08
C MET A 88 -4.27 -16.64 7.60
N TYR A 89 -5.29 -16.89 6.77
CA TYR A 89 -6.46 -17.68 7.14
C TYR A 89 -6.45 -19.03 6.41
N THR A 90 -6.58 -20.10 7.20
CA THR A 90 -6.61 -21.49 6.72
C THR A 90 -7.67 -21.74 5.63
N ASN A 91 -8.78 -20.99 5.66
CA ASN A 91 -9.86 -21.07 4.67
C ASN A 91 -9.42 -20.73 3.24
N PHE A 92 -8.25 -20.10 3.05
CA PHE A 92 -7.67 -19.78 1.74
C PHE A 92 -6.41 -20.58 1.43
N VAL A 93 -5.95 -21.40 2.38
CA VAL A 93 -4.85 -22.34 2.17
C VAL A 93 -5.43 -23.62 1.55
N GLN A 94 -4.72 -24.23 0.61
CA GLN A 94 -5.14 -25.52 0.04
C GLN A 94 -5.18 -26.58 1.13
N GLU A 95 -6.14 -27.51 1.06
CA GLU A 95 -6.37 -28.54 2.09
C GLU A 95 -5.10 -29.33 2.43
N GLU A 96 -4.24 -29.60 1.43
CA GLU A 96 -2.96 -30.31 1.59
C GLU A 96 -1.92 -29.58 2.46
N TYR A 97 -2.10 -28.27 2.68
CA TYR A 97 -1.17 -27.41 3.41
C TYR A 97 -1.73 -26.86 4.72
N VAL A 98 -2.95 -27.26 5.10
CA VAL A 98 -3.59 -26.77 6.35
C VAL A 98 -2.90 -27.34 7.59
N GLU A 99 -2.47 -28.61 7.52
CA GLU A 99 -1.80 -29.29 8.63
C GLU A 99 -0.32 -28.91 8.73
N TYR A 100 0.35 -28.80 7.58
CA TYR A 100 1.76 -28.44 7.48
C TYR A 100 1.94 -27.25 6.55
N MET A 101 2.52 -26.17 7.09
CA MET A 101 2.66 -24.93 6.36
C MET A 101 3.81 -24.99 5.35
N PRO A 102 3.60 -24.49 4.11
CA PRO A 102 4.64 -24.43 3.10
C PRO A 102 5.67 -23.34 3.41
N PHE A 103 6.76 -23.33 2.64
CA PHE A 103 7.81 -22.32 2.75
C PHE A 103 7.24 -20.90 2.61
N MET A 104 7.61 -20.03 3.55
CA MET A 104 7.18 -18.64 3.59
C MET A 104 8.26 -17.72 3.03
N PHE A 105 7.91 -16.90 2.04
CA PHE A 105 8.74 -15.77 1.66
C PHE A 105 8.72 -14.69 2.72
N TYR A 106 9.90 -14.23 3.14
CA TYR A 106 10.03 -13.22 4.17
C TYR A 106 10.27 -11.82 3.62
N PHE A 107 10.67 -11.66 2.34
CA PHE A 107 10.94 -10.34 1.76
C PHE A 107 9.78 -9.33 1.93
N GLN A 108 8.55 -9.83 2.04
CA GLN A 108 7.32 -9.04 2.25
C GLN A 108 7.08 -8.59 3.70
N VAL A 109 7.68 -9.29 4.68
CA VAL A 109 7.47 -9.04 6.12
C VAL A 109 8.57 -8.15 6.70
N GLU A 110 9.70 -8.01 6.00
CA GLU A 110 10.80 -7.18 6.46
C GLU A 110 10.41 -5.71 6.59
N MET A 111 10.88 -5.04 7.65
CA MET A 111 10.64 -3.60 7.89
C MET A 111 11.01 -2.75 6.67
N PHE A 112 12.02 -3.18 5.92
CA PHE A 112 12.48 -2.52 4.72
C PHE A 112 11.49 -2.58 3.55
N PHE A 113 10.61 -3.58 3.49
CA PHE A 113 9.51 -3.65 2.53
C PHE A 113 8.55 -2.45 2.68
N THR A 114 8.33 -1.99 3.92
CA THR A 114 7.51 -0.80 4.20
C THR A 114 8.16 0.47 3.63
N LEU A 115 9.48 0.55 3.56
CA LEU A 115 10.18 1.71 2.97
C LEU A 115 9.88 1.89 1.49
N ILE A 116 9.58 0.81 0.74
CA ILE A 116 9.15 0.92 -0.66
C ILE A 116 7.82 1.67 -0.73
N LYS A 117 6.83 1.27 0.10
CA LYS A 117 5.51 1.92 0.17
C LYS A 117 5.67 3.42 0.49
N VAL A 118 6.49 3.73 1.51
CA VAL A 118 6.79 5.12 1.92
C VAL A 118 7.47 5.91 0.80
N SER A 119 8.41 5.30 0.09
CA SER A 119 9.16 5.98 -0.98
C SER A 119 8.31 6.25 -2.21
N VAL A 120 7.44 5.30 -2.60
CA VAL A 120 6.45 5.47 -3.66
C VAL A 120 5.46 6.58 -3.31
N PHE A 121 5.05 6.64 -2.04
CA PHE A 121 4.22 7.72 -1.53
C PHE A 121 4.94 9.07 -1.61
N ILE A 122 6.18 9.17 -1.11
CA ILE A 122 7.00 10.39 -1.17
C ILE A 122 7.18 10.86 -2.62
N LEU A 123 7.42 9.93 -3.55
CA LEU A 123 7.51 10.25 -4.98
C LEU A 123 6.25 10.96 -5.49
N GLY A 124 5.06 10.45 -5.14
CA GLY A 124 3.79 11.05 -5.54
C GLY A 124 3.55 12.44 -4.92
N VAL A 125 3.87 12.61 -3.63
CA VAL A 125 3.77 13.91 -2.96
C VAL A 125 4.74 14.92 -3.56
N LEU A 126 6.01 14.56 -3.72
CA LEU A 126 7.04 15.45 -4.23
C LEU A 126 6.81 15.81 -5.70
N ALA A 127 6.19 14.94 -6.49
CA ALA A 127 5.80 15.25 -7.87
C ALA A 127 4.94 16.53 -7.99
N VAL A 128 4.19 16.88 -6.93
CA VAL A 128 3.28 18.03 -6.89
C VAL A 128 3.68 19.09 -5.86
N ILE A 129 3.94 18.69 -4.61
CA ILE A 129 4.17 19.63 -3.50
C ILE A 129 5.52 20.34 -3.66
N PHE A 130 6.55 19.67 -4.15
CA PHE A 130 7.89 20.25 -4.27
C PHE A 130 7.92 21.49 -5.18
N GLU A 131 7.19 21.46 -6.30
CA GLU A 131 7.04 22.63 -7.18
C GLU A 131 6.28 23.78 -6.53
N ARG A 132 5.36 23.45 -5.62
CA ARG A 132 4.56 24.43 -4.88
C ARG A 132 5.42 25.12 -3.82
N TYR A 133 6.23 24.36 -3.10
CA TYR A 133 7.14 24.86 -2.08
C TYR A 133 8.26 25.74 -2.66
N THR A 134 8.86 25.31 -3.78
CA THR A 134 9.92 26.06 -4.47
C THR A 134 9.42 27.25 -5.30
N ARG A 135 8.10 27.53 -5.29
CA ARG A 135 7.42 28.52 -6.17
C ARG A 135 7.60 28.27 -7.68
N ALA A 136 8.27 27.18 -8.07
CA ALA A 136 8.46 26.75 -9.45
C ALA A 136 7.12 26.56 -10.19
N ASN A 137 6.03 26.32 -9.45
CA ASN A 137 4.69 26.20 -10.01
C ASN A 137 4.24 27.46 -10.78
N ARG A 138 4.74 28.66 -10.44
CA ARG A 138 4.47 29.89 -11.19
C ARG A 138 5.13 29.88 -12.57
N PHE A 139 6.37 29.39 -12.62
CA PHE A 139 7.11 29.18 -13.87
C PHE A 139 6.51 28.04 -14.70
N THR A 140 6.13 26.94 -14.05
CA THR A 140 5.44 25.82 -14.71
C THR A 140 4.11 26.25 -15.31
N ALA A 141 3.37 27.13 -14.64
CA ALA A 141 2.12 27.66 -15.14
C ALA A 141 2.26 28.69 -16.28
N SER A 142 3.43 29.35 -16.41
CA SER A 142 3.69 30.28 -17.51
C SER A 142 4.17 29.60 -18.79
N LEU A 143 4.45 28.29 -18.74
CA LEU A 143 4.82 27.54 -19.92
C LEU A 143 3.66 27.42 -20.93
N PRO A 144 3.95 27.31 -22.23
CA PRO A 144 2.95 27.16 -23.28
C PRO A 144 2.36 25.73 -23.34
N TYR A 145 2.19 25.08 -22.19
CA TYR A 145 1.66 23.73 -22.06
C TYR A 145 0.36 23.73 -21.29
N LYS A 146 -0.59 22.87 -21.71
CA LYS A 146 -1.82 22.65 -20.94
C LYS A 146 -1.45 21.99 -19.61
N ARG A 147 -2.02 22.48 -18.51
CA ARG A 147 -1.81 21.91 -17.16
C ARG A 147 -2.04 20.41 -17.09
N THR A 148 -3.07 19.91 -17.75
CA THR A 148 -3.36 18.46 -17.81
C THR A 148 -2.23 17.63 -18.43
N HIS A 149 -1.47 18.21 -19.36
CA HIS A 149 -0.32 17.53 -19.96
C HIS A 149 0.88 17.51 -19.02
N ILE A 150 1.09 18.60 -18.28
CA ILE A 150 2.18 18.69 -17.29
C ILE A 150 2.01 17.61 -16.22
N ILE A 151 0.82 17.54 -15.59
CA ILE A 151 0.55 16.50 -14.58
C ILE A 151 0.48 15.10 -15.20
N GLY A 152 -0.01 14.98 -16.44
CA GLY A 152 -0.03 13.72 -17.18
C GLY A 152 1.37 13.14 -17.37
N VAL A 153 2.34 13.95 -17.78
CA VAL A 153 3.75 13.51 -17.91
C VAL A 153 4.32 13.07 -16.57
N LYS A 154 4.09 13.83 -15.49
CA LYS A 154 4.52 13.46 -14.13
C LYS A 154 3.95 12.10 -13.69
N MET A 155 2.65 11.89 -13.90
CA MET A 155 1.99 10.62 -13.60
C MET A 155 2.56 9.47 -14.42
N ILE A 156 2.69 9.65 -15.75
CA ILE A 156 3.23 8.58 -16.62
C ILE A 156 4.65 8.23 -16.22
N MET A 157 5.52 9.21 -15.94
CA MET A 157 6.88 8.92 -15.48
C MET A 157 6.89 8.15 -14.16
N GLY A 158 6.10 8.57 -13.16
CA GLY A 158 6.03 7.86 -11.89
C GLY A 158 5.47 6.45 -12.03
N ILE A 159 4.36 6.27 -12.74
CA ILE A 159 3.75 4.95 -13.00
C ILE A 159 4.71 4.06 -13.78
N ALA A 160 5.38 4.58 -14.81
CA ALA A 160 6.35 3.82 -15.59
C ALA A 160 7.55 3.40 -14.73
N THR A 161 8.08 4.30 -13.89
CA THR A 161 9.16 3.95 -12.96
C THR A 161 8.73 2.88 -11.97
N ILE A 162 7.55 3.00 -11.34
CA ILE A 162 7.03 1.98 -10.41
C ILE A 162 6.87 0.64 -11.14
N THR A 163 6.20 0.64 -12.29
CA THR A 163 5.90 -0.57 -13.06
C THR A 163 7.16 -1.28 -13.51
N LEU A 164 8.09 -0.56 -14.16
CA LEU A 164 9.32 -1.14 -14.66
C LEU A 164 10.22 -1.62 -13.52
N SER A 165 10.36 -0.83 -12.45
CA SER A 165 11.21 -1.21 -11.32
C SER A 165 10.65 -2.43 -10.59
N TYR A 166 9.33 -2.48 -10.38
CA TYR A 166 8.66 -3.63 -9.77
C TYR A 166 8.81 -4.90 -10.61
N LEU A 167 8.47 -4.84 -11.90
CA LEU A 167 8.53 -6.01 -12.79
C LEU A 167 9.96 -6.52 -12.98
N VAL A 168 10.94 -5.61 -13.13
CA VAL A 168 12.34 -5.99 -13.23
C VAL A 168 12.83 -6.63 -11.92
N SER A 169 12.49 -6.06 -10.77
CA SER A 169 12.95 -6.58 -9.47
C SER A 169 12.33 -7.95 -9.16
N ILE A 170 11.02 -8.11 -9.35
CA ILE A 170 10.35 -9.41 -9.23
C ILE A 170 10.92 -10.41 -10.24
N GLY A 171 11.06 -10.02 -11.51
CA GLY A 171 11.55 -10.90 -12.56
C GLY A 171 12.95 -11.43 -12.27
N ILE A 172 13.88 -10.55 -11.86
CA ILE A 172 15.24 -10.93 -11.47
C ILE A 172 15.22 -11.81 -10.21
N GLY A 173 14.52 -11.36 -9.16
CA GLY A 173 14.47 -12.06 -7.88
C GLY A 173 13.88 -13.47 -7.99
N LEU A 174 12.73 -13.63 -8.66
CA LEU A 174 12.09 -14.93 -8.86
C LEU A 174 12.92 -15.83 -9.78
N THR A 175 13.53 -15.28 -10.83
CA THR A 175 14.43 -16.07 -11.69
C THR A 175 15.62 -16.60 -10.90
N TYR A 176 16.18 -15.80 -10.00
CA TYR A 176 17.25 -16.25 -9.11
C TYR A 176 16.73 -17.35 -8.17
N PHE A 177 15.63 -17.09 -7.47
CA PHE A 177 15.04 -18.02 -6.51
C PHE A 177 14.73 -19.39 -7.14
N PHE A 178 13.99 -19.44 -8.26
CA PHE A 178 13.62 -20.70 -8.91
C PHE A 178 14.80 -21.45 -9.55
N ARG A 179 15.96 -20.81 -9.75
CA ARG A 179 17.17 -21.52 -10.21
C ARG A 179 17.88 -22.27 -9.09
N HIS A 180 17.68 -21.86 -7.83
CA HIS A 180 18.34 -22.46 -6.67
C HIS A 180 17.47 -23.50 -5.96
N ILE A 181 16.19 -23.59 -6.33
CA ILE A 181 15.26 -24.55 -5.74
C ILE A 181 14.99 -25.70 -6.71
N PRO A 182 15.12 -26.97 -6.28
CA PRO A 182 14.75 -28.12 -7.08
C PRO A 182 13.25 -28.09 -7.43
N THR A 183 12.92 -28.44 -8.66
CA THR A 183 11.54 -28.35 -9.20
C THR A 183 10.52 -29.19 -8.44
N GLU A 184 10.95 -30.23 -7.72
CA GLU A 184 10.08 -31.09 -6.90
C GLU A 184 9.44 -30.35 -5.71
N TYR A 185 10.04 -29.24 -5.27
CA TYR A 185 9.51 -28.41 -4.19
C TYR A 185 8.69 -27.21 -4.71
N ILE A 186 8.53 -27.03 -6.02
CA ILE A 186 7.81 -25.89 -6.59
C ILE A 186 6.38 -26.31 -6.95
N GLN A 187 5.41 -25.95 -6.12
CA GLN A 187 3.99 -26.29 -6.29
C GLN A 187 3.11 -25.04 -6.21
N LEU A 188 3.42 -24.05 -7.06
CA LEU A 188 2.80 -22.74 -6.99
C LEU A 188 1.28 -22.78 -7.24
N GLU A 189 0.52 -22.20 -6.32
CA GLU A 189 -0.89 -21.89 -6.51
C GLU A 189 -1.02 -20.69 -7.46
N MET A 190 -1.18 -20.99 -8.75
CA MET A 190 -1.05 -20.01 -9.82
C MET A 190 -2.02 -18.82 -9.71
N ALA A 191 -3.25 -19.04 -9.22
CA ALA A 191 -4.24 -17.97 -9.14
C ALA A 191 -3.85 -16.95 -8.05
N LYS A 192 -3.46 -17.41 -6.87
CA LYS A 192 -2.93 -16.54 -5.81
C LYS A 192 -1.60 -15.90 -6.19
N PHE A 193 -0.68 -16.65 -6.80
CA PHE A 193 0.60 -16.12 -7.25
C PHE A 193 0.43 -14.90 -8.18
N TRP A 194 -0.45 -14.98 -9.18
CA TRP A 194 -0.73 -13.85 -10.06
C TRP A 194 -1.53 -12.74 -9.38
N THR A 195 -2.44 -13.08 -8.48
CA THR A 195 -3.17 -12.11 -7.66
C THR A 195 -2.22 -11.26 -6.83
N ASP A 196 -1.20 -11.89 -6.23
CA ASP A 196 -0.17 -11.22 -5.43
C ASP A 196 0.72 -10.30 -6.27
N ILE A 197 1.21 -10.78 -7.42
CA ILE A 197 2.08 -10.00 -8.31
C ILE A 197 1.32 -8.82 -8.94
N VAL A 198 0.15 -9.08 -9.53
CA VAL A 198 -0.61 -8.03 -10.22
C VAL A 198 -1.26 -7.09 -9.20
N GLY A 199 -1.79 -7.63 -8.11
CA GLY A 199 -2.33 -6.87 -6.99
C GLY A 199 -1.29 -5.96 -6.36
N GLY A 200 -0.10 -6.49 -6.06
CA GLY A 200 1.02 -5.71 -5.53
C GLY A 200 1.40 -4.52 -6.42
N LEU A 201 1.50 -4.72 -7.74
CA LEU A 201 1.76 -3.64 -8.70
C LEU A 201 0.69 -2.55 -8.64
N PHE A 202 -0.60 -2.91 -8.71
CA PHE A 202 -1.68 -1.93 -8.65
C PHE A 202 -1.74 -1.21 -7.32
N THR A 203 -1.44 -1.89 -6.21
CA THR A 203 -1.33 -1.26 -4.90
C THR A 203 -0.26 -0.16 -4.89
N TYR A 204 0.94 -0.40 -5.43
CA TYR A 204 1.97 0.65 -5.52
C TYR A 204 1.55 1.81 -6.41
N ILE A 205 0.92 1.53 -7.56
CA ILE A 205 0.38 2.57 -8.45
C ILE A 205 -0.68 3.40 -7.71
N LEU A 206 -1.58 2.74 -6.97
CA LEU A 206 -2.64 3.40 -6.22
C LEU A 206 -2.08 4.28 -5.11
N ILE A 207 -1.09 3.80 -4.34
CA ILE A 207 -0.38 4.59 -3.32
C ILE A 207 0.20 5.86 -3.94
N PHE A 208 0.88 5.74 -5.09
CA PHE A 208 1.44 6.88 -5.82
C PHE A 208 0.36 7.88 -6.28
N LEU A 209 -0.75 7.40 -6.81
CA LEU A 209 -1.84 8.25 -7.27
C LEU A 209 -2.55 8.95 -6.11
N VAL A 210 -2.79 8.26 -5.00
CA VAL A 210 -3.35 8.87 -3.79
C VAL A 210 -2.40 9.92 -3.23
N ALA A 211 -1.09 9.67 -3.22
CA ALA A 211 -0.09 10.66 -2.82
C ALA A 211 -0.15 11.93 -3.69
N ILE A 212 -0.28 11.79 -5.01
CA ILE A 212 -0.50 12.94 -5.92
C ILE A 212 -1.79 13.66 -5.56
N LEU A 213 -2.89 12.93 -5.38
CA LEU A 213 -4.18 13.51 -5.03
C LEU A 213 -4.11 14.31 -3.72
N ILE A 214 -3.48 13.75 -2.68
CA ILE A 214 -3.22 14.44 -1.41
C ILE A 214 -2.41 15.72 -1.66
N GLY A 215 -1.32 15.65 -2.45
CA GLY A 215 -0.50 16.82 -2.79
C GLY A 215 -1.22 17.89 -3.63
N LEU A 216 -2.29 17.51 -4.33
CA LEU A 216 -3.15 18.45 -5.03
C LEU A 216 -4.12 19.15 -4.09
N LEU A 217 -4.73 18.40 -3.18
CA LEU A 217 -5.76 18.86 -2.26
C LEU A 217 -5.19 19.64 -1.07
N ILE A 218 -3.99 19.27 -0.61
CA ILE A 218 -3.33 19.83 0.58
C ILE A 218 -2.15 20.68 0.15
N GLY A 219 -2.15 21.95 0.56
CA GLY A 219 -1.12 22.93 0.20
C GLY A 219 0.10 22.93 1.11
N SER A 220 0.03 22.27 2.27
CA SER A 220 1.11 22.18 3.27
C SER A 220 1.77 20.80 3.26
N PRO A 221 3.12 20.72 3.18
CA PRO A 221 3.85 19.45 3.26
C PRO A 221 3.59 18.67 4.56
N ILE A 222 3.51 19.37 5.70
CA ILE A 222 3.29 18.74 7.01
C ILE A 222 1.90 18.10 7.07
N ALA A 223 0.88 18.84 6.64
CA ALA A 223 -0.48 18.31 6.62
C ALA A 223 -0.60 17.14 5.62
N ALA A 224 0.07 17.23 4.47
CA ALA A 224 0.11 16.13 3.51
C ALA A 224 0.73 14.86 4.11
N ALA A 225 1.79 15.00 4.92
CA ALA A 225 2.40 13.87 5.64
C ALA A 225 1.47 13.25 6.69
N VAL A 226 0.69 14.05 7.42
CA VAL A 226 -0.30 13.52 8.38
C VAL A 226 -1.41 12.74 7.65
N VAL A 227 -1.92 13.28 6.55
CA VAL A 227 -2.95 12.58 5.75
C VAL A 227 -2.39 11.33 5.09
N ALA A 228 -1.14 11.39 4.63
CA ALA A 228 -0.40 10.23 4.13
C ALA A 228 -0.42 9.08 5.13
N PHE A 229 0.00 9.38 6.36
CA PHE A 229 0.09 8.40 7.42
C PHE A 229 -1.28 7.78 7.72
N GLY A 230 -2.33 8.60 7.81
CA GLY A 230 -3.71 8.12 7.98
C GLY A 230 -4.17 7.18 6.85
N VAL A 231 -3.88 7.52 5.59
CA VAL A 231 -4.21 6.67 4.44
C VAL A 231 -3.43 5.35 4.45
N MET A 232 -2.16 5.35 4.84
CA MET A 232 -1.35 4.13 4.92
C MET A 232 -1.83 3.18 6.03
N LEU A 233 -2.43 3.72 7.09
CA LEU A 233 -3.01 2.94 8.18
C LEU A 233 -4.46 2.50 7.91
N LEU A 234 -5.02 2.82 6.75
CA LEU A 234 -6.43 2.57 6.45
C LEU A 234 -6.83 1.09 6.55
N PRO A 235 -6.07 0.11 6.01
CA PRO A 235 -6.37 -1.30 6.22
C PRO A 235 -6.32 -1.72 7.71
N ASN A 236 -5.33 -1.21 8.45
CA ASN A 236 -5.13 -1.53 9.87
C ASN A 236 -6.24 -0.98 10.79
N VAL A 237 -7.03 -0.03 10.30
CA VAL A 237 -8.20 0.48 11.04
C VAL A 237 -9.49 -0.12 10.51
N LEU A 238 -9.65 -0.23 9.19
CA LEU A 238 -10.89 -0.71 8.60
C LEU A 238 -11.09 -2.22 8.77
N ASN A 239 -10.06 -3.06 8.60
CA ASN A 239 -10.26 -4.52 8.72
C ASN A 239 -10.68 -4.89 10.15
N PRO A 240 -10.02 -4.43 11.23
CA PRO A 240 -10.49 -4.72 12.58
C PRO A 240 -11.88 -4.13 12.87
N THR A 241 -12.23 -2.98 12.27
CA THR A 241 -13.59 -2.44 12.38
C THR A 241 -14.61 -3.35 11.71
N LEU A 242 -14.30 -3.88 10.52
CA LEU A 242 -15.18 -4.81 9.80
C LEU A 242 -15.34 -6.14 10.56
N ASP A 243 -14.24 -6.71 11.06
CA ASP A 243 -14.25 -7.92 11.88
C ASP A 243 -15.07 -7.73 13.17
N ASN A 244 -14.83 -6.64 13.91
CA ASN A 244 -15.60 -6.31 15.11
C ASN A 244 -17.09 -6.13 14.80
N LEU A 245 -17.44 -5.37 13.75
CA LEU A 245 -18.84 -5.20 13.34
C LEU A 245 -19.48 -6.53 12.95
N TYR A 246 -18.77 -7.37 12.21
CA TYR A 246 -19.25 -8.69 11.83
C TYR A 246 -19.51 -9.58 13.04
N LYS A 247 -18.57 -9.66 13.99
CA LYS A 247 -18.72 -10.42 15.23
C LYS A 247 -19.94 -9.98 16.05
N TYR A 248 -20.24 -8.69 16.10
CA TYR A 248 -21.41 -8.20 16.82
C TYR A 248 -22.74 -8.43 16.09
N ILE A 249 -22.77 -8.30 14.75
CA ILE A 249 -24.00 -8.41 13.96
C ILE A 249 -24.35 -9.88 13.67
N TRP A 250 -23.34 -10.71 13.41
CA TRP A 250 -23.46 -12.15 13.12
C TRP A 250 -22.60 -13.00 14.06
N PRO A 251 -22.90 -13.04 15.36
CA PRO A 251 -22.12 -13.82 16.34
C PRO A 251 -22.14 -15.33 16.06
N HIS A 252 -23.09 -15.81 15.28
CA HIS A 252 -23.23 -17.23 14.89
C HIS A 252 -22.97 -17.48 13.40
N GLY A 253 -22.35 -16.53 12.69
CA GLY A 253 -22.13 -16.62 11.23
C GLY A 253 -21.19 -17.76 10.79
N GLY A 254 -20.44 -18.36 11.72
CA GLY A 254 -19.55 -19.49 11.47
C GLY A 254 -18.43 -19.16 10.47
N GLU A 255 -17.74 -20.21 10.02
CA GLU A 255 -16.59 -20.09 9.10
C GLU A 255 -16.99 -19.56 7.72
N ALA A 256 -18.13 -19.98 7.18
CA ALA A 256 -18.57 -19.58 5.85
C ALA A 256 -18.87 -18.08 5.73
N GLY A 257 -19.45 -17.48 6.77
CA GLY A 257 -19.67 -16.03 6.81
C GLY A 257 -18.37 -15.24 7.00
N MET A 258 -17.43 -15.76 7.81
CA MET A 258 -16.10 -15.16 7.98
C MET A 258 -15.31 -15.16 6.66
N THR A 259 -15.33 -16.26 5.89
CA THR A 259 -14.67 -16.32 4.57
C THR A 259 -15.18 -15.23 3.62
N ASN A 260 -16.48 -14.94 3.62
CA ASN A 260 -17.04 -13.88 2.77
C ASN A 260 -16.63 -12.48 3.23
N LEU A 261 -16.51 -12.26 4.55
CA LEU A 261 -15.98 -11.02 5.10
C LEU A 261 -14.52 -10.82 4.69
N LEU A 262 -13.68 -11.85 4.84
CA LEU A 262 -12.26 -11.78 4.49
C LEU A 262 -12.05 -11.51 2.99
N ARG A 263 -12.87 -12.10 2.12
CA ARG A 263 -12.89 -11.74 0.68
C ARG A 263 -13.30 -10.28 0.43
N PHE A 264 -14.10 -9.68 1.30
CA PHE A 264 -14.41 -8.26 1.24
C PHE A 264 -13.26 -7.39 1.75
N GLU A 265 -12.54 -7.83 2.79
CA GLU A 265 -11.33 -7.16 3.30
C GLU A 265 -10.24 -7.06 2.23
N ASP A 266 -10.15 -7.99 1.28
CA ASP A 266 -9.25 -7.88 0.12
C ASP A 266 -9.46 -6.56 -0.67
N TYR A 267 -10.69 -6.01 -0.71
CA TYR A 267 -10.98 -4.73 -1.36
C TYR A 267 -10.49 -3.52 -0.54
N VAL A 268 -10.31 -3.69 0.77
CA VAL A 268 -9.71 -2.71 1.67
C VAL A 268 -8.18 -2.81 1.62
N ASN A 269 -7.65 -4.04 1.49
CA ASN A 269 -6.23 -4.36 1.40
C ASN A 269 -5.56 -3.92 0.10
N VAL A 270 -6.27 -3.25 -0.81
CA VAL A 270 -5.70 -2.60 -2.01
C VAL A 270 -4.64 -1.53 -1.72
N PHE A 271 -4.46 -1.14 -0.46
CA PHE A 271 -3.38 -0.26 0.00
C PHE A 271 -2.20 -1.01 0.66
N SER A 272 -2.30 -2.33 0.82
CA SER A 272 -1.24 -3.18 1.35
C SER A 272 -0.81 -4.24 0.32
N PRO A 273 0.33 -4.06 -0.37
CA PRO A 273 0.82 -5.04 -1.34
C PRO A 273 1.11 -6.37 -0.64
N PHE A 274 0.79 -7.47 -1.33
CA PHE A 274 0.93 -8.85 -0.84
C PHE A 274 0.07 -9.19 0.40
N SER A 275 -1.02 -8.46 0.64
CA SER A 275 -1.97 -8.72 1.73
C SER A 275 -3.35 -9.16 1.22
N PHE A 276 -3.42 -9.69 0.00
CA PHE A 276 -4.64 -10.32 -0.49
C PHE A 276 -4.69 -11.74 0.06
N GLU A 277 -5.77 -12.08 0.76
CA GLU A 277 -5.96 -13.39 1.37
C GLU A 277 -6.48 -14.39 0.34
N SER A 278 -7.45 -13.99 -0.47
CA SER A 278 -8.05 -14.89 -1.45
C SER A 278 -7.34 -14.84 -2.81
N ALA A 279 -7.40 -15.95 -3.57
CA ALA A 279 -6.99 -16.01 -4.98
C ALA A 279 -7.98 -15.28 -5.94
N SER A 280 -8.74 -14.30 -5.43
CA SER A 280 -9.78 -13.60 -6.19
C SER A 280 -9.20 -12.41 -6.96
N LEU A 281 -9.36 -12.44 -8.28
CA LEU A 281 -9.04 -11.30 -9.14
C LEU A 281 -9.96 -10.09 -8.92
N GLY A 282 -11.07 -10.22 -8.18
CA GLY A 282 -12.05 -9.14 -7.96
C GLY A 282 -11.43 -7.90 -7.32
N ALA A 283 -10.64 -8.08 -6.25
CA ALA A 283 -9.96 -6.98 -5.56
C ALA A 283 -8.87 -6.33 -6.43
N VAL A 284 -8.17 -7.13 -7.25
CA VAL A 284 -7.16 -6.64 -8.21
C VAL A 284 -7.81 -5.82 -9.34
N ILE A 285 -8.95 -6.28 -9.87
CA ILE A 285 -9.71 -5.52 -10.87
C ILE A 285 -10.21 -4.22 -10.25
N PHE A 286 -10.73 -4.26 -9.01
CA PHE A 286 -11.16 -3.07 -8.29
C PHE A 286 -10.03 -2.06 -8.10
N SER A 287 -8.83 -2.50 -7.71
CA SER A 287 -7.67 -1.60 -7.56
C SER A 287 -7.25 -0.99 -8.90
N GLY A 288 -7.34 -1.73 -10.00
CA GLY A 288 -7.14 -1.23 -11.36
C GLY A 288 -8.16 -0.15 -11.76
N VAL A 289 -9.46 -0.40 -11.53
CA VAL A 289 -10.54 0.57 -11.79
C VAL A 289 -10.36 1.82 -10.92
N LEU A 290 -10.07 1.65 -9.64
CA LEU A 290 -9.83 2.75 -8.72
C LEU A 290 -8.63 3.60 -9.15
N SER A 291 -7.55 2.97 -9.64
CA SER A 291 -6.39 3.68 -10.19
C SER A 291 -6.77 4.55 -11.39
N VAL A 292 -7.60 4.05 -12.32
CA VAL A 292 -8.11 4.83 -13.45
C VAL A 292 -8.96 6.02 -12.97
N CYS A 293 -9.86 5.79 -12.02
CA CYS A 293 -10.67 6.84 -11.41
C CYS A 293 -9.81 7.92 -10.76
N MET A 294 -8.73 7.54 -10.07
CA MET A 294 -7.78 8.48 -9.45
C MET A 294 -7.06 9.34 -10.50
N VAL A 295 -6.60 8.74 -11.60
CA VAL A 295 -6.00 9.49 -12.72
C VAL A 295 -6.97 10.54 -13.26
N LEU A 296 -8.23 10.16 -13.49
CA LEU A 296 -9.26 11.10 -13.97
C LEU A 296 -9.51 12.23 -12.96
N ALA A 297 -9.63 11.90 -11.67
CA ALA A 297 -9.81 12.88 -10.60
C ALA A 297 -8.64 13.88 -10.53
N ILE A 298 -7.40 13.37 -10.59
CA ILE A 298 -6.16 14.18 -10.61
C ILE A 298 -6.15 15.16 -11.79
N LEU A 299 -6.48 14.68 -13.00
CA LEU A 299 -6.51 15.52 -14.20
C LEU A 299 -7.54 16.65 -14.07
N VAL A 300 -8.74 16.34 -13.54
CA VAL A 300 -9.80 17.34 -13.33
C VAL A 300 -9.40 18.35 -12.26
N LEU A 301 -8.85 17.90 -11.13
CA LEU A 301 -8.45 18.75 -10.02
C LEU A 301 -7.29 19.67 -10.40
N TYR A 302 -6.26 19.15 -11.05
CA TYR A 302 -5.11 19.97 -11.49
C TYR A 302 -5.52 21.03 -12.51
N LYS A 303 -6.49 20.73 -13.39
CA LYS A 303 -7.07 21.72 -14.31
C LYS A 303 -7.77 22.85 -13.56
N LYS A 304 -8.52 22.53 -12.50
CA LYS A 304 -9.32 23.49 -11.70
C LYS A 304 -8.52 24.20 -10.60
N GLN A 305 -7.25 23.85 -10.42
CA GLN A 305 -6.44 24.41 -9.34
C GLN A 305 -6.11 25.88 -9.58
N HIS A 306 -6.46 26.76 -8.65
CA HIS A 306 -6.09 28.18 -8.70
C HIS A 306 -4.68 28.42 -8.12
N ILE A 307 -3.86 29.21 -8.81
CA ILE A 307 -2.48 29.53 -8.40
C ILE A 307 -2.48 30.45 -7.16
N GLU A 308 -3.52 31.27 -7.01
CA GLU A 308 -3.67 32.27 -5.95
C GLU A 308 -3.85 31.68 -4.55
N ARG A 309 -4.23 30.40 -4.45
CA ARG A 309 -4.35 29.71 -3.15
C ARG A 309 -3.08 28.97 -2.72
N ASN A 310 -1.95 29.24 -3.37
CA ASN A 310 -0.66 28.74 -2.90
C ASN A 310 -0.28 29.43 -1.58
N GLY A 311 -0.22 28.65 -0.49
CA GLY A 311 0.05 29.14 0.88
C GLY A 311 -1.06 28.78 1.89
N TYR A 312 -2.25 28.43 1.41
CA TYR A 312 -3.32 27.91 2.27
C TYR A 312 -3.12 26.42 2.58
N LEU A 313 -3.58 26.00 3.76
CA LEU A 313 -3.56 24.60 4.19
C LEU A 313 -4.24 23.66 3.16
N PHE A 314 -5.39 24.08 2.63
CA PHE A 314 -6.12 23.35 1.57
C PHE A 314 -6.08 24.16 0.26
N ALA A 315 -5.80 23.46 -0.84
CA ALA A 315 -5.80 24.04 -2.17
C ALA A 315 -7.21 24.45 -2.63
N PHE A 316 -8.24 23.73 -2.15
CA PHE A 316 -9.64 24.02 -2.42
C PHE A 316 -10.40 24.24 -1.11
N SER A 317 -11.34 25.20 -1.09
CA SER A 317 -12.08 25.57 0.12
C SER A 317 -13.02 24.48 0.62
N TRP A 318 -13.55 23.68 -0.29
CA TRP A 318 -14.52 22.63 0.02
C TRP A 318 -13.85 21.42 0.68
N VAL A 319 -12.56 21.17 0.42
CA VAL A 319 -11.79 20.00 0.92
C VAL A 319 -11.72 19.96 2.45
N LYS A 320 -11.79 21.12 3.11
CA LYS A 320 -11.74 21.19 4.58
C LYS A 320 -12.81 20.31 5.25
N TRP A 321 -14.00 20.21 4.66
CA TRP A 321 -15.12 19.50 5.27
C TRP A 321 -15.00 17.99 5.11
N PRO A 322 -14.79 17.43 3.90
CA PRO A 322 -14.47 16.01 3.76
C PRO A 322 -13.26 15.60 4.58
N PHE A 323 -12.22 16.44 4.63
CA PHE A 323 -11.04 16.15 5.45
C PHE A 323 -11.39 15.99 6.93
N LEU A 324 -12.10 16.95 7.52
CA LEU A 324 -12.51 16.88 8.92
C LEU A 324 -13.37 15.66 9.20
N ILE A 325 -14.37 15.39 8.35
CA ILE A 325 -15.29 14.26 8.55
C ILE A 325 -14.54 12.93 8.48
N LEU A 326 -13.75 12.71 7.43
CA LEU A 326 -13.02 11.46 7.24
C LEU A 326 -11.94 11.25 8.30
N PHE A 327 -11.22 12.31 8.67
CA PHE A 327 -10.20 12.23 9.72
C PHE A 327 -10.81 11.87 11.08
N SER A 328 -11.95 12.50 11.42
CA SER A 328 -12.64 12.21 12.67
C SER A 328 -13.25 10.82 12.71
N LEU A 329 -13.84 10.36 11.61
CA LEU A 329 -14.33 8.99 11.48
C LEU A 329 -13.19 7.98 11.64
N PHE A 330 -12.06 8.24 11.01
CA PHE A 330 -10.87 7.39 11.12
C PHE A 330 -10.38 7.28 12.56
N ILE A 331 -10.27 8.41 13.28
CA ILE A 331 -9.90 8.39 14.71
C ILE A 331 -10.95 7.64 15.54
N GLY A 332 -12.24 7.87 15.28
CA GLY A 332 -13.32 7.19 15.99
C GLY A 332 -13.24 5.67 15.85
N MET A 333 -13.06 5.17 14.62
CA MET A 333 -12.88 3.74 14.34
C MET A 333 -11.61 3.20 15.02
N ALA A 334 -10.49 3.91 14.91
CA ALA A 334 -9.24 3.49 15.54
C ALA A 334 -9.35 3.40 17.07
N THR A 335 -9.95 4.40 17.72
CA THR A 335 -10.17 4.39 19.17
C THR A 335 -11.13 3.29 19.60
N ALA A 336 -12.20 3.03 18.85
CA ALA A 336 -13.12 1.95 19.15
C ALA A 336 -12.44 0.58 19.04
N ASN A 337 -11.60 0.37 18.02
CA ASN A 337 -10.83 -0.87 17.87
C ASN A 337 -9.83 -1.08 19.01
N LEU A 338 -9.13 -0.01 19.43
CA LEU A 338 -8.22 -0.08 20.60
C LEU A 338 -8.98 -0.42 21.88
N ALA A 339 -10.16 0.17 22.09
CA ALA A 339 -10.95 -0.09 23.29
C ALA A 339 -11.44 -1.55 23.38
N VAL A 340 -11.72 -2.21 22.24
CA VAL A 340 -12.06 -3.64 22.20
C VAL A 340 -10.85 -4.53 22.49
N ALA A 341 -9.66 -4.12 22.06
CA ALA A 341 -8.44 -4.88 22.34
C ALA A 341 -8.13 -4.92 23.84
N ASP A 342 -8.45 -3.86 24.57
CA ASP A 342 -8.17 -3.74 26.02
C ASP A 342 -9.33 -4.22 26.91
N THR A 343 -10.57 -4.24 26.40
CA THR A 343 -11.77 -4.57 27.18
C THR A 343 -12.83 -5.31 26.35
N GLU A 344 -13.54 -6.26 26.97
CA GLU A 344 -14.72 -6.87 26.35
C GLU A 344 -15.87 -5.86 26.30
N LEU A 345 -16.00 -5.17 25.17
CA LEU A 345 -17.09 -4.21 24.94
C LEU A 345 -18.31 -4.90 24.37
N SER A 346 -19.50 -4.47 24.80
CA SER A 346 -20.73 -4.76 24.08
C SER A 346 -20.80 -3.96 22.77
N PHE A 347 -21.65 -4.37 21.84
CA PHE A 347 -21.87 -3.63 20.58
C PHE A 347 -22.21 -2.15 20.80
N ILE A 348 -23.07 -1.85 21.80
CA ILE A 348 -23.43 -0.47 22.16
C ILE A 348 -22.21 0.27 22.73
N GLY A 349 -21.37 -0.40 23.52
CA GLY A 349 -20.12 0.14 24.04
C GLY A 349 -19.15 0.49 22.91
N TYR A 350 -18.98 -0.40 21.92
CA TYR A 350 -18.17 -0.17 20.73
C TYR A 350 -18.63 1.06 19.94
N LEU A 351 -19.92 1.15 19.63
CA LEU A 351 -20.48 2.30 18.92
C LEU A 351 -20.35 3.60 19.73
N SER A 352 -20.54 3.55 21.05
CA SER A 352 -20.42 4.72 21.92
C SER A 352 -19.00 5.27 21.94
N TRP A 353 -17.99 4.39 22.03
CA TRP A 353 -16.58 4.78 21.90
C TRP A 353 -16.30 5.39 20.53
N GLY A 354 -16.73 4.74 19.44
CA GLY A 354 -16.51 5.22 18.08
C GLY A 354 -17.14 6.58 17.81
N ILE A 355 -18.41 6.76 18.18
CA ILE A 355 -19.13 8.02 17.98
C ILE A 355 -18.57 9.11 18.89
N GLY A 356 -18.33 8.81 20.16
CA GLY A 356 -17.76 9.76 21.13
C GLY A 356 -16.40 10.29 20.68
N ALA A 357 -15.48 9.40 20.28
CA ALA A 357 -14.17 9.77 19.76
C ALA A 357 -14.26 10.51 18.41
N THR A 358 -15.22 10.17 17.55
CA THR A 358 -15.47 10.91 16.30
C THR A 358 -15.88 12.35 16.60
N ILE A 359 -16.84 12.58 17.50
CA ILE A 359 -17.32 13.93 17.85
C ILE A 359 -16.20 14.74 18.52
N ALA A 360 -15.49 14.13 19.48
CA ALA A 360 -14.39 14.80 20.19
C ALA A 360 -13.26 15.19 19.24
N SER A 361 -12.82 14.27 18.36
CA SER A 361 -11.78 14.56 17.38
C SER A 361 -12.22 15.59 16.35
N PHE A 362 -13.49 15.60 15.95
CA PHE A 362 -14.05 16.63 15.04
C PHE A 362 -14.01 18.02 15.68
N ALA A 363 -14.46 18.14 16.93
CA ALA A 363 -14.42 19.39 17.67
C ALA A 363 -12.97 19.89 17.85
N LEU A 364 -12.05 18.99 18.20
CA LEU A 364 -10.63 19.30 18.35
C LEU A 364 -10.00 19.74 17.03
N ALA A 365 -10.23 19.01 15.93
CA ALA A 365 -9.69 19.36 14.63
C ALA A 365 -10.24 20.69 14.12
N LEU A 366 -11.52 20.99 14.36
CA LEU A 366 -12.14 22.27 14.03
C LEU A 366 -11.52 23.42 14.86
N TYR A 367 -11.29 23.21 16.15
CA TYR A 367 -10.57 24.16 17.01
C TYR A 367 -9.15 24.44 16.51
N ILE A 368 -8.38 23.39 16.20
CA ILE A 368 -7.02 23.51 15.67
C ILE A 368 -7.02 24.27 14.34
N LEU A 369 -7.91 23.92 13.40
CA LEU A 369 -8.00 24.60 12.10
C LEU A 369 -8.33 26.09 12.26
N ASN A 370 -9.21 26.45 13.20
CA ASN A 370 -9.53 27.85 13.48
C ASN A 370 -8.34 28.61 14.09
N LYS A 371 -7.59 27.99 15.00
CA LYS A 371 -6.38 28.59 15.58
C LYS A 371 -5.26 28.72 14.53
N MET A 372 -5.09 27.73 13.67
CA MET A 372 -4.08 27.72 12.61
C MET A 372 -4.42 28.65 11.44
N ARG A 373 -5.68 29.09 11.27
CA ARG A 373 -6.03 30.09 10.24
C ARG A 373 -5.19 31.35 10.36
N GLY A 374 -4.87 31.78 11.59
CA GLY A 374 -3.99 32.92 11.83
C GLY A 374 -2.57 32.70 11.30
N LEU A 375 -2.02 31.49 11.43
CA LEU A 375 -0.64 31.16 11.02
C LEU A 375 -0.49 31.02 9.50
N PHE A 376 -1.49 30.46 8.80
CA PHE A 376 -1.44 30.28 7.34
C PHE A 376 -1.94 31.49 6.54
N GLN A 377 -2.54 32.50 7.18
CA GLN A 377 -2.92 33.77 6.55
C GLN A 377 -1.85 34.87 6.68
N MET A 378 -0.83 34.68 7.53
CA MET A 378 0.25 35.65 7.73
C MET A 378 1.28 35.76 6.59
N SER A 379 1.16 35.00 5.48
CA SER A 379 1.99 35.25 4.29
C SER A 379 1.47 36.41 3.41
N LYS A 380 0.51 37.21 3.90
CA LYS A 380 0.06 38.46 3.26
C LYS A 380 0.80 39.71 3.72
N THR A 381 1.92 39.56 4.42
CA THR A 381 2.81 40.66 4.80
C THR A 381 4.22 40.36 4.30
N ASN A 382 4.47 40.74 3.05
CA ASN A 382 5.61 41.53 2.58
C ASN A 382 5.49 41.75 1.07
#